data_AF-A0A1G0L2A1-F1
#
_entry.id   AF-A0A1G0L2A1-F1
#
_cell.length_a   1.000
_cell.length_b   1.000
_cell.length_c   1.000
_cell.angle_alpha   90.00
_cell.angle_beta   90.00
_cell.angle_gamma   90.00
#
_symmetry.space_group_name_H-M   'P 1'
#
loop_
_entity.id
_entity.type
_entity.pdbx_description
1 polymer ?
#
loop_
_entity_poly.entity_id
_entity_poly.type
_entity_poly.pdbx_seq_one_letter_code
_entity_poly.pdbx_strand_id
1 'polypeptide(L)'
;MMCALALAACGKEKPEGAEDGETSEHAQENPLIAMQSEAARHDPRAQIFLTKGCPQCHPITKLQIVSPTSTGPDLSVAFHDVRQRFSTSLDSFLASPTGTMQIVFSAQIKLSPAERDSIFHLLRDLYNSP
;
A
#
# COMPACT_ATOMS: atom_id res chain seq x y z
N MET A 1 -44.74 -45.43 -25.82
CA MET A 1 -45.84 -45.35 -24.84
C MET A 1 -45.21 -44.98 -23.51
N MET A 2 -45.49 -43.74 -23.05
CA MET A 2 -45.48 -43.18 -21.68
C MET A 2 -44.50 -43.73 -20.63
N CYS A 3 -43.83 -42.93 -19.80
CA CYS A 3 -44.37 -41.76 -19.11
C CYS A 3 -43.26 -40.86 -18.60
N ALA A 4 -43.56 -39.57 -18.52
CA ALA A 4 -42.75 -38.52 -17.95
C ALA A 4 -43.18 -38.20 -16.50
N LEU A 5 -42.30 -37.46 -15.81
CA LEU A 5 -42.52 -36.54 -14.67
C LEU A 5 -42.73 -37.12 -13.26
N ALA A 6 -41.85 -36.71 -12.33
CA ALA A 6 -42.20 -35.81 -11.20
C ALA A 6 -40.95 -35.39 -10.38
N LEU A 7 -40.95 -34.12 -9.94
CA LEU A 7 -40.00 -33.48 -9.03
C LEU A 7 -40.19 -33.91 -7.56
N ALA A 8 -39.13 -33.80 -6.74
CA ALA A 8 -39.25 -33.50 -5.31
C ALA A 8 -38.00 -32.78 -4.77
N ALA A 9 -38.24 -31.73 -3.99
CA ALA A 9 -37.29 -30.89 -3.27
C ALA A 9 -37.48 -31.02 -1.74
N CYS A 10 -36.63 -30.32 -0.96
CA CYS A 10 -36.47 -30.26 0.52
C CYS A 10 -35.56 -31.35 1.11
N GLY A 11 -34.55 -31.07 1.94
CA GLY A 11 -34.29 -29.91 2.80
C GLY A 11 -34.08 -30.45 4.22
N LYS A 12 -32.88 -30.30 4.79
CA LYS A 12 -32.66 -30.48 6.24
C LYS A 12 -31.47 -29.66 6.70
N GLU A 13 -31.68 -29.04 7.85
CA GLU A 13 -31.07 -27.83 8.38
C GLU A 13 -29.68 -27.95 9.04
N LYS A 14 -29.17 -26.74 9.34
CA LYS A 14 -27.93 -26.21 9.96
C LYS A 14 -27.62 -26.75 11.38
N PRO A 15 -26.36 -26.65 11.85
CA PRO A 15 -25.98 -25.57 12.79
C PRO A 15 -24.64 -24.92 12.38
N GLU A 16 -24.36 -23.61 12.44
CA GLU A 16 -24.25 -22.62 13.55
C GLU A 16 -23.19 -22.91 14.62
N GLY A 17 -22.25 -21.97 14.73
CA GLY A 17 -21.10 -21.93 15.63
C GLY A 17 -19.80 -22.31 14.90
N ALA A 18 -18.66 -21.64 15.01
CA ALA A 18 -18.25 -20.51 15.82
C ALA A 18 -16.83 -20.17 15.30
N GLU A 19 -16.57 -18.88 15.05
CA GLU A 19 -15.39 -18.11 15.44
C GLU A 19 -13.99 -18.78 15.56
N ASP A 20 -13.04 -18.06 14.96
CA ASP A 20 -11.62 -17.89 15.30
C ASP A 20 -10.60 -18.99 14.97
N GLY A 21 -9.55 -18.56 14.28
CA GLY A 21 -8.39 -19.39 13.99
C GLY A 21 -7.40 -18.70 13.08
N GLU A 22 -6.71 -17.71 13.64
CA GLU A 22 -5.40 -17.24 13.18
C GLU A 22 -4.55 -18.37 12.58
N THR A 23 -3.91 -18.09 11.46
CA THR A 23 -2.54 -18.57 11.27
C THR A 23 -1.75 -17.43 10.67
N SER A 24 -1.21 -16.62 11.59
CA SER A 24 0.05 -15.92 11.40
C SER A 24 1.06 -16.90 10.81
N GLU A 25 1.73 -16.54 9.72
CA GLU A 25 3.11 -16.96 9.56
C GLU A 25 3.92 -15.96 8.74
N HIS A 26 4.93 -15.42 9.44
CA HIS A 26 6.08 -14.62 9.00
C HIS A 26 5.88 -13.10 8.87
N ALA A 27 5.40 -12.46 9.94
CA ALA A 27 5.88 -11.13 10.28
C ALA A 27 7.32 -11.25 10.82
N GLN A 28 8.30 -11.36 9.92
CA GLN A 28 9.65 -10.91 10.27
C GLN A 28 9.51 -9.44 10.65
N GLU A 29 9.84 -9.13 11.90
CA GLU A 29 9.76 -7.78 12.47
C GLU A 29 10.60 -6.84 11.58
N ASN A 30 9.94 -6.15 10.64
CA ASN A 30 10.61 -5.26 9.71
C ASN A 30 11.16 -4.10 10.55
N PRO A 31 12.50 -3.91 10.66
CA PRO A 31 13.09 -2.90 11.53
C PRO A 31 12.59 -1.49 11.23
N LEU A 32 12.17 -1.25 9.98
CA LEU A 32 11.55 0.02 9.59
C LEU A 32 10.23 0.29 10.28
N ILE A 33 9.41 -0.74 10.49
CA ILE A 33 8.06 -0.62 11.08
C ILE A 33 8.20 -0.39 12.59
N ALA A 34 9.08 -1.16 13.25
CA ALA A 34 9.34 -1.02 14.69
C ALA A 34 9.83 0.39 15.06
N MET A 35 10.61 1.04 14.20
CA MET A 35 11.09 2.41 14.38
C MET A 35 9.98 3.47 14.31
N GLN A 36 8.85 3.19 13.66
CA GLN A 36 7.79 4.18 13.49
C GLN A 36 7.00 4.42 14.78
N SER A 37 6.36 5.58 14.87
CA SER A 37 5.41 5.86 15.95
C SER A 37 4.24 4.87 15.91
N GLU A 38 3.60 4.67 17.06
CA GLU A 38 2.42 3.80 17.15
C GLU A 38 1.27 4.30 16.26
N ALA A 39 1.10 5.62 16.17
CA ALA A 39 0.13 6.25 15.29
C ALA A 39 0.42 5.93 13.81
N ALA A 40 1.68 6.04 13.38
CA ALA A 40 2.07 5.70 12.01
C ALA A 40 1.90 4.19 11.72
N ARG A 41 2.21 3.31 12.69
CA ARG A 41 2.04 1.85 12.54
C ARG A 41 0.58 1.42 12.43
N HIS A 42 -0.36 2.18 13.00
CA HIS A 42 -1.79 1.85 12.98
C HIS A 42 -2.59 2.68 11.98
N ASP A 43 -2.00 3.70 11.34
CA ASP A 43 -2.69 4.45 10.29
C ASP A 43 -2.84 3.55 9.04
N PRO A 44 -4.07 3.30 8.56
CA PRO A 44 -4.28 2.48 7.36
C PRO A 44 -3.63 3.08 6.10
N ARG A 45 -3.48 4.41 6.04
CA ARG A 45 -2.84 5.12 4.93
C ARG A 45 -1.33 4.90 4.91
N ALA A 46 -0.73 4.64 6.07
CA ALA A 46 0.70 4.40 6.21
C ALA A 46 1.13 3.01 5.73
N GLN A 47 0.22 2.01 5.82
CA GLN A 47 0.56 0.60 5.63
C GLN A 47 1.27 0.31 4.32
N ILE A 48 0.77 0.82 3.20
CA ILE A 48 1.40 0.57 1.90
C ILE A 48 2.84 1.11 1.86
N PHE A 49 3.11 2.29 2.44
CA PHE A 49 4.45 2.84 2.47
C PHE A 49 5.39 1.99 3.34
N LEU A 50 4.90 1.56 4.51
CA LEU A 50 5.65 0.72 5.45
C LEU A 50 5.98 -0.64 4.84
N THR A 51 4.97 -1.32 4.28
CA THR A 51 5.12 -2.64 3.65
C THR A 51 6.00 -2.60 2.42
N LYS A 52 5.91 -1.55 1.59
CA LYS A 52 6.75 -1.40 0.40
C LYS A 52 8.17 -0.91 0.71
N GLY A 53 8.47 -0.55 1.96
CA GLY A 53 9.79 -0.13 2.37
C GLY A 53 10.17 1.30 1.93
N CYS A 54 9.18 2.14 1.58
CA CYS A 54 9.41 3.55 1.28
C CYS A 54 10.18 4.31 2.39
N PRO A 55 9.95 4.03 3.70
CA PRO A 55 10.69 4.69 4.79
C PRO A 55 12.20 4.49 4.74
N GLN A 56 12.74 3.50 4.01
CA GLN A 56 14.18 3.35 3.89
C GLN A 56 14.87 4.63 3.41
N CYS A 57 14.24 5.32 2.47
CA CYS A 57 14.81 6.49 1.81
C CYS A 57 14.03 7.78 2.06
N HIS A 58 12.72 7.69 2.30
CA HIS A 58 11.84 8.86 2.34
C HIS A 58 11.08 8.98 3.66
N PRO A 59 11.06 10.15 4.32
CA PRO A 59 10.06 10.43 5.34
C PRO A 59 8.69 10.68 4.70
N ILE A 60 7.63 10.54 5.49
CA ILE A 60 6.26 10.96 5.14
C ILE A 60 5.69 11.68 6.36
N THR A 61 6.04 12.96 6.49
CA THR A 61 5.78 13.72 7.73
C THR A 61 4.30 13.84 8.06
N LYS A 62 3.42 13.95 7.05
CA LYS A 62 1.96 13.98 7.23
C LYS A 62 1.39 12.69 7.82
N LEU A 63 2.12 11.58 7.74
CA LEU A 63 1.78 10.29 8.36
C LEU A 63 2.70 9.95 9.54
N GLN A 64 3.53 10.89 10.01
CA GLN A 64 4.52 10.68 11.08
C GLN A 64 5.50 9.53 10.79
N ILE A 65 5.75 9.25 9.51
CA ILE A 65 6.72 8.24 9.09
C ILE A 65 8.09 8.90 9.00
N VAL A 66 9.05 8.31 9.70
CA VAL A 66 10.45 8.72 9.68
C VAL A 66 11.29 7.82 8.80
N SER A 67 12.35 8.39 8.20
CA SER A 67 13.35 7.66 7.43
C SER A 67 14.69 7.64 8.16
N PRO A 68 15.40 6.50 8.21
CA PRO A 68 16.70 6.42 8.85
C PRO A 68 17.79 7.14 8.03
N THR A 69 17.63 7.23 6.71
CA THR A 69 18.61 7.86 5.81
C THR A 69 18.15 9.21 5.29
N SER A 70 16.84 9.39 5.10
CA SER A 70 16.24 10.58 4.48
C SER A 70 16.92 11.00 3.16
N THR A 71 17.44 10.02 2.40
CA THR A 71 18.14 10.23 1.13
C THR A 71 17.23 10.85 0.07
N GLY A 72 15.94 10.50 0.09
CA GLY A 72 14.90 11.08 -0.73
C GLY A 72 14.13 12.18 0.02
N PRO A 73 13.50 13.12 -0.71
CA PRO A 73 12.68 14.18 -0.10
C PRO A 73 11.40 13.61 0.52
N ASP A 74 10.75 14.38 1.39
CA ASP A 74 9.47 13.99 2.00
C ASP A 74 8.40 13.71 0.94
N LEU A 75 7.80 12.51 0.98
CA LEU A 75 6.76 12.14 0.01
C LEU A 75 5.47 12.94 0.19
N SER A 76 5.24 13.55 1.36
CA SER A 76 4.09 14.42 1.60
C SER A 76 4.05 15.62 0.64
N VAL A 77 5.18 15.99 0.04
CA VAL A 77 5.30 17.07 -0.96
C VAL A 77 5.66 16.57 -2.36
N ALA A 78 5.52 15.27 -2.64
CA ALA A 78 5.96 14.64 -3.89
C ALA A 78 5.36 15.30 -5.15
N PHE A 79 4.12 15.81 -5.09
CA PHE A 79 3.49 16.53 -6.21
C PHE A 79 4.24 17.79 -6.63
N HIS A 80 4.78 18.51 -5.65
CA HIS A 80 5.60 19.69 -5.90
C HIS A 80 7.02 19.29 -6.30
N ASP A 81 7.64 18.37 -5.56
CA ASP A 81 9.03 17.94 -5.78
C ASP A 81 9.24 17.36 -7.18
N VAL A 82 8.36 16.45 -7.61
CA VAL A 82 8.49 15.80 -8.93
C VAL A 82 8.34 16.81 -10.06
N ARG A 83 7.38 17.74 -9.94
CA ARG A 83 7.16 18.79 -10.94
C ARG A 83 8.38 19.71 -11.05
N GLN A 84 8.95 20.13 -9.92
CA GLN A 84 10.09 21.02 -9.90
C GLN A 84 11.37 20.37 -10.44
N ARG A 85 11.59 19.08 -10.12
CA ARG A 85 12.88 18.42 -10.41
C ARG A 85 12.90 17.67 -11.74
N PHE A 86 11.76 17.12 -12.15
CA PHE A 86 11.67 16.26 -13.34
C PHE A 86 10.76 16.83 -14.42
N SER A 87 10.18 18.02 -14.20
CA SER A 87 9.32 18.71 -15.17
C SER A 87 8.16 17.85 -15.67
N THR A 88 7.64 16.97 -14.81
CA THR A 88 6.55 16.03 -15.12
C THR A 88 5.54 15.93 -13.97
N SER A 89 4.41 15.28 -14.21
CA SER A 89 3.42 14.98 -13.18
C SER A 89 3.85 13.80 -12.30
N LEU A 90 3.33 13.72 -11.07
CA LEU A 90 3.61 12.58 -10.19
C LEU A 90 3.14 11.26 -10.79
N ASP A 91 1.94 11.22 -11.38
CA ASP A 91 1.39 10.05 -12.07
C ASP A 91 2.35 9.56 -13.16
N SER A 92 2.75 10.46 -14.06
CA SER A 92 3.63 10.14 -15.17
C SER A 92 5.01 9.68 -14.70
N PHE A 93 5.53 10.28 -13.62
CA PHE A 93 6.79 9.86 -13.01
C PHE A 93 6.70 8.48 -12.37
N LEU A 94 5.61 8.14 -11.69
CA LEU A 94 5.43 6.81 -11.11
C LEU A 94 5.29 5.73 -12.19
N ALA A 95 4.68 6.07 -13.34
CA ALA A 95 4.54 5.19 -14.49
C ALA A 95 5.87 4.99 -15.26
N SER A 96 6.66 6.06 -15.41
CA SER A 96 7.93 6.06 -16.11
C SER A 96 8.97 6.88 -15.33
N PRO A 97 9.53 6.32 -14.25
CA PRO A 97 10.50 7.02 -13.41
C PRO A 97 11.82 7.24 -14.17
N THR A 98 12.51 8.31 -13.83
CA THR A 98 13.81 8.66 -14.41
C THR A 98 14.93 8.66 -13.37
N GLY A 99 16.18 8.51 -13.81
CA GLY A 99 17.35 8.57 -12.93
C GLY A 99 17.32 7.49 -11.84
N THR A 100 17.70 7.85 -10.61
CA THR A 100 17.78 6.89 -9.50
C THR A 100 16.47 6.17 -9.22
N MET A 101 15.32 6.84 -9.36
CA MET A 101 14.02 6.22 -9.08
C MET A 101 13.67 5.12 -10.10
N GLN A 102 14.21 5.17 -11.32
CA GLN A 102 14.08 4.08 -12.29
C GLN A 102 14.76 2.80 -11.79
N ILE A 103 15.93 2.94 -11.18
CA ILE A 103 16.68 1.82 -10.61
C ILE A 103 15.95 1.30 -9.36
N VAL A 104 15.49 2.19 -8.49
CA VAL A 104 14.74 1.82 -7.27
C VAL A 104 13.48 1.04 -7.63
N PHE A 105 12.68 1.49 -8.59
CA PHE A 105 11.43 0.81 -8.97
C PHE A 105 11.62 -0.47 -9.78
N SER A 106 12.78 -0.65 -10.41
CA SER A 106 13.10 -1.90 -11.12
C SER A 106 13.76 -2.95 -10.20
N ALA A 107 14.57 -2.52 -9.24
CA ALA A 107 15.39 -3.41 -8.42
C ALA A 107 14.90 -3.60 -6.98
N GLN A 108 14.41 -2.55 -6.31
CA GLN A 108 14.16 -2.54 -4.87
C GLN A 108 12.67 -2.53 -4.51
N ILE A 109 11.90 -1.64 -5.12
CA ILE A 109 10.48 -1.42 -4.79
C ILE A 109 9.63 -1.71 -6.03
N LYS A 110 9.15 -2.94 -6.15
CA LYS A 110 8.23 -3.32 -7.22
C LYS A 110 6.80 -2.91 -6.87
N LEU A 111 6.21 -2.06 -7.68
CA LEU A 111 4.81 -1.64 -7.57
C LEU A 111 4.00 -2.23 -8.71
N SER A 112 2.97 -3.00 -8.38
CA SER A 112 1.90 -3.33 -9.30
C SER A 112 1.15 -2.06 -9.73
N PRO A 113 0.39 -2.10 -10.84
CA PRO A 113 -0.42 -0.96 -11.27
C PRO A 113 -1.38 -0.46 -10.18
N ALA A 114 -2.03 -1.37 -9.45
CA ALA A 114 -2.97 -1.03 -8.38
C ALA A 114 -2.28 -0.39 -7.17
N GLU A 115 -1.11 -0.87 -6.78
CA GLU A 115 -0.32 -0.26 -5.71
C GLU A 115 0.17 1.14 -6.11
N ARG A 116 0.58 1.33 -7.37
CA ARG A 116 1.00 2.64 -7.88
C ARG A 116 -0.14 3.65 -7.84
N ASP A 117 -1.33 3.23 -8.26
CA ASP A 117 -2.54 4.05 -8.23
C ASP A 117 -2.92 4.42 -6.77
N SER A 118 -2.88 3.44 -5.86
CA SER A 118 -3.11 3.66 -4.43
C SER A 118 -2.13 4.67 -3.84
N ILE A 119 -0.83 4.52 -4.13
CA ILE A 119 0.22 5.46 -3.70
C ILE A 119 -0.04 6.85 -4.27
N PHE A 120 -0.35 6.97 -5.56
CA PHE A 120 -0.65 8.25 -6.18
C PHE A 120 -1.80 8.98 -5.46
N HIS A 121 -2.91 8.27 -5.20
CA HIS A 121 -4.06 8.84 -4.50
C HIS A 121 -3.73 9.25 -3.06
N LEU A 122 -3.03 8.40 -2.31
CA LEU A 122 -2.60 8.73 -0.95
C LEU A 122 -1.69 9.96 -0.93
N LEU A 123 -0.69 10.02 -1.81
CA LEU A 123 0.22 11.18 -1.87
C LEU A 123 -0.52 12.46 -2.29
N ARG A 124 -1.56 12.36 -3.12
CA ARG A 124 -2.40 13.49 -3.50
C ARG A 124 -3.18 14.00 -2.32
N ASP A 125 -3.78 13.10 -1.56
CA ASP A 125 -4.61 13.44 -0.41
C ASP A 125 -3.73 14.05 0.71
N LEU A 126 -2.52 13.52 0.93
CA LEU A 126 -1.54 14.10 1.86
C LEU A 126 -1.10 15.50 1.43
N TYR A 127 -0.87 15.71 0.13
CA TYR A 127 -0.47 17.01 -0.40
C TYR A 127 -1.57 18.08 -0.23
N ASN A 128 -2.83 17.69 -0.36
CA ASN A 128 -3.98 18.58 -0.23
C ASN A 128 -4.47 18.75 1.22
N SER A 129 -3.96 17.94 2.15
CA SER A 129 -4.34 18.03 3.56
C SER A 129 -3.51 19.10 4.28
N PRO A 130 -4.16 19.99 5.06
CA PRO A 130 -3.49 21.11 5.74
C PRO A 130 -2.42 20.64 6.74
#